data_AF-A0A0N8HZN2-F1
#
_entry.id   AF-A0A0N8HZN2-F1
#
_cell.length_a   1.000
_cell.length_b   1.000
_cell.length_c   1.000
_cell.angle_alpha   90.00
_cell.angle_beta   90.00
_cell.angle_gamma   90.00
#
_symmetry.space_group_name_H-M   'P 1'
#
loop_
_entity.id
_entity.type
_entity.pdbx_description
1 polymer ?
#
loop_
_entity_poly.entity_id
_entity_poly.type
_entity_poly.pdbx_seq_one_letter_code
_entity_poly.pdbx_strand_id
1 'polypeptide(L)'
;MSELTVVDTRVEPLSRVEFNPDGRVEYADGRLTAVYPKNADTVEYVVGVFNYRESSTVELPDNSVVLSVGEGTVVAAVPADAYGVEGEA
;
A
#
# COMPACT_ATOMS: atom_id res chain seq x y z
N MET A 1 9.93 -23.41 -12.88
CA MET A 1 9.95 -22.91 -11.48
C MET A 1 9.28 -21.56 -11.50
N SER A 2 8.33 -21.31 -10.60
CA SER A 2 7.74 -19.97 -10.49
C SER A 2 8.79 -19.06 -9.85
N GLU A 3 9.29 -18.10 -10.61
CA GLU A 3 10.21 -17.08 -10.10
C GLU A 3 9.41 -16.06 -9.26
N LEU A 4 9.90 -15.77 -8.07
CA LEU A 4 9.26 -14.85 -7.12
C LEU A 4 9.98 -13.51 -7.12
N THR A 5 9.20 -12.44 -7.08
CA THR A 5 9.66 -11.09 -6.81
C THR A 5 9.42 -10.79 -5.33
N VAL A 6 10.43 -10.21 -4.68
CA VAL A 6 10.35 -9.72 -3.31
C VAL A 6 10.69 -8.23 -3.33
N VAL A 7 9.72 -7.40 -2.95
CA VAL A 7 9.91 -5.98 -2.70
C VAL A 7 10.04 -5.82 -1.19
N ASP A 8 11.18 -5.30 -0.73
CA ASP A 8 11.41 -5.00 0.68
C ASP A 8 11.97 -3.58 0.77
N THR A 9 11.14 -2.64 1.23
CA THR A 9 11.50 -1.23 1.26
C THR A 9 10.97 -0.53 2.49
N ARG A 10 11.69 0.48 2.95
CA ARG A 10 11.20 1.38 3.99
C ARG A 10 10.25 2.38 3.33
N VAL A 11 9.08 2.55 3.93
CA VAL A 11 8.05 3.46 3.46
C VAL A 11 7.72 4.48 4.53
N GLU A 12 7.51 5.70 4.09
CA GLU A 12 7.09 6.83 4.90
C GLU A 12 5.71 7.30 4.42
N PRO A 13 4.96 8.12 5.20
CA PRO A 13 3.74 8.72 4.71
C PRO A 13 3.98 9.43 3.37
N LEU A 14 3.08 9.24 2.41
CA LEU A 14 3.16 9.73 1.02
C LEU A 14 4.25 9.08 0.16
N SER A 15 4.95 8.06 0.64
CA SER A 15 5.85 7.26 -0.20
C SER A 15 5.06 6.49 -1.25
N ARG A 16 5.63 6.42 -2.45
CA ARG A 16 5.11 5.60 -3.55
C ARG A 16 5.76 4.22 -3.50
N VAL A 17 4.95 3.19 -3.67
CA VAL A 17 5.39 1.79 -3.74
C VAL A 17 4.61 1.07 -4.83
N GLU A 18 5.29 0.19 -5.54
CA GLU A 18 4.68 -0.63 -6.58
C GLU A 18 4.74 -2.10 -6.16
N PHE A 19 3.60 -2.77 -6.10
CA PHE A 19 3.52 -4.20 -5.78
C PHE A 19 2.21 -4.81 -6.32
N ASN A 20 2.15 -6.14 -6.38
CA ASN A 20 0.92 -6.85 -6.70
C ASN A 20 0.08 -7.03 -5.41
N PRO A 21 -1.16 -6.50 -5.35
CA PRO A 21 -2.00 -6.56 -4.14
C PRO A 21 -2.53 -7.97 -3.82
N ASP A 22 -2.62 -8.85 -4.83
CA ASP A 22 -3.00 -10.26 -4.66
C ASP A 22 -1.88 -11.12 -4.04
N GLY A 23 -0.67 -10.56 -3.97
CA GLY A 23 0.50 -11.16 -3.36
C GLY A 23 0.42 -11.19 -1.84
N ARG A 24 1.46 -11.74 -1.22
CA ARG A 24 1.63 -11.62 0.23
C ARG A 24 2.24 -10.27 0.54
N VAL A 25 1.49 -9.41 1.22
CA VAL A 25 1.93 -8.08 1.64
C VAL A 25 2.01 -8.04 3.16
N GLU A 26 3.15 -7.62 3.69
CA GLU A 26 3.41 -7.43 5.11
C GLU A 26 3.94 -6.02 5.36
N TYR A 27 3.50 -5.42 6.47
CA TYR A 27 3.97 -4.11 6.90
C TYR A 27 4.29 -4.13 8.39
N ALA A 28 5.53 -3.81 8.74
CA ALA A 28 6.00 -3.74 10.11
C ALA A 28 7.03 -2.63 10.26
N ASP A 29 6.92 -1.82 11.31
CA ASP A 29 7.91 -0.79 11.68
C ASP A 29 8.31 0.16 10.52
N GLY A 30 7.34 0.54 9.68
CA GLY A 30 7.59 1.40 8.52
C GLY A 30 8.30 0.70 7.36
N ARG A 31 8.35 -0.64 7.36
CA ARG A 31 8.90 -1.46 6.27
C ARG A 31 7.77 -2.24 5.62
N LEU A 32 7.68 -2.09 4.30
CA LEU A 32 6.74 -2.84 3.47
C LEU A 32 7.50 -3.96 2.77
N THR A 33 6.99 -5.18 2.93
CA THR A 33 7.49 -6.38 2.27
C THR A 33 6.38 -7.00 1.45
N ALA A 34 6.54 -7.06 0.13
CA ALA A 34 5.59 -7.69 -0.78
C ALA A 34 6.25 -8.85 -1.53
N VAL A 35 5.57 -10.00 -1.58
CA VAL A 35 6.05 -11.22 -2.26
C VAL A 35 4.99 -11.71 -3.23
N TYR A 36 5.36 -11.77 -4.51
CA TYR A 36 4.44 -12.14 -5.59
C TYR A 36 5.19 -12.78 -6.77
N PRO A 37 4.51 -13.51 -7.68
CA PRO A 37 5.12 -14.05 -8.89
C PRO A 37 5.71 -12.95 -9.78
N LYS A 38 6.85 -13.19 -10.42
CA LYS A 38 7.53 -12.17 -11.23
C LYS A 38 6.70 -11.58 -12.38
N ASN A 39 5.74 -12.35 -12.91
CA ASN A 39 4.87 -11.93 -14.01
C ASN A 39 3.46 -11.52 -13.51
N ALA A 40 3.30 -11.23 -12.22
CA ALA A 40 2.04 -10.72 -11.70
C ALA A 40 1.89 -9.22 -12.01
N ASP A 41 0.66 -8.79 -12.27
CA ASP A 41 0.34 -7.38 -12.50
C ASP A 41 0.60 -6.56 -11.25
N THR A 42 1.44 -5.53 -11.34
CA THR A 42 1.73 -4.63 -10.24
C THR A 42 0.92 -3.36 -10.37
N VAL A 43 0.62 -2.73 -9.23
CA VAL A 43 -0.11 -1.45 -9.16
C VAL A 43 0.72 -0.48 -8.33
N GLU A 44 0.75 0.79 -8.73
CA GLU A 44 1.38 1.86 -7.95
C GLU A 44 0.43 2.32 -6.84
N TYR A 45 0.95 2.35 -5.62
CA TYR A 45 0.27 2.77 -4.42
C TYR A 45 1.03 3.90 -3.73
N VAL A 46 0.29 4.76 -3.04
CA VAL A 46 0.78 5.80 -2.14
C VAL A 46 0.44 5.39 -0.71
N VAL A 47 1.42 5.37 0.18
CA VAL A 47 1.22 5.07 1.59
C VAL A 47 0.51 6.25 2.27
N GLY A 48 -0.77 6.06 2.60
CA GLY A 48 -1.58 7.00 3.34
C GLY A 48 -1.68 6.63 4.82
N VAL A 49 -1.73 7.66 5.67
CA VAL A 49 -1.95 7.52 7.12
C VAL A 49 -3.22 8.27 7.50
N PHE A 50 -4.22 7.53 7.96
CA PHE A 50 -5.56 8.04 8.25
C PHE A 50 -5.85 7.96 9.74
N ASN A 51 -6.18 9.09 10.37
CA ASN A 51 -6.53 9.11 11.78
C ASN A 51 -8.03 8.90 11.96
N TYR A 52 -8.41 7.99 12.87
CA TYR A 52 -9.80 7.68 13.20
C TYR A 52 -10.08 7.84 14.70
N ARG A 53 -9.25 8.60 15.43
CA ARG A 53 -9.51 8.86 16.86
C ARG A 53 -10.80 9.65 17.07
N GLU A 54 -11.14 10.50 16.11
CA GLU A 54 -12.33 11.36 16.17
C GLU A 54 -13.50 10.82 15.35
N SER A 55 -13.30 9.78 14.55
CA SER A 55 -14.31 9.18 13.67
C SER A 55 -14.24 7.66 13.77
N SER A 56 -15.36 6.97 14.04
CA SER A 56 -15.36 5.51 14.24
C SER A 56 -15.01 4.70 12.99
N THR A 57 -14.90 5.35 11.83
CA THR A 57 -14.70 4.74 10.51
C THR A 57 -13.72 5.57 9.67
N VAL A 58 -12.95 4.90 8.81
CA VAL A 58 -12.13 5.51 7.76
C VAL A 58 -12.69 5.08 6.41
N GLU A 59 -12.95 6.02 5.53
CA GLU A 59 -13.30 5.74 4.13
C GLU A 59 -12.00 5.70 3.31
N LEU A 60 -11.74 4.57 2.66
CA LEU A 60 -10.59 4.37 1.79
C LEU A 60 -11.08 4.23 0.34
N PRO A 61 -10.34 4.76 -0.65
CA PRO A 61 -10.66 4.53 -2.06
C PRO A 61 -10.70 3.05 -2.42
N ASP A 62 -11.49 2.71 -3.45
CA ASP A 62 -11.52 1.35 -3.99
C ASP A 62 -10.12 0.86 -4.35
N ASN A 63 -9.89 -0.45 -4.17
CA ASN A 63 -8.60 -1.12 -4.36
C ASN A 63 -7.47 -0.68 -3.39
N SER A 64 -7.79 0.05 -2.32
CA SER A 64 -6.81 0.31 -1.25
C SER A 64 -6.49 -0.95 -0.44
N VAL A 65 -5.23 -1.12 -0.10
CA VAL A 65 -4.74 -2.23 0.73
C VAL A 65 -4.46 -1.71 2.13
N VAL A 66 -5.15 -2.25 3.14
CA VAL A 66 -4.89 -1.92 4.54
C VAL A 66 -3.60 -2.61 4.99
N LEU A 67 -2.59 -1.80 5.36
CA LEU A 67 -1.28 -2.29 5.77
C LEU A 67 -1.20 -2.49 7.29
N SER A 68 -1.79 -1.57 8.07
CA SER A 68 -1.80 -1.66 9.53
C SER A 68 -2.96 -0.87 10.12
N VAL A 69 -3.49 -1.36 11.25
CA VAL A 69 -4.54 -0.71 12.03
C VAL A 69 -4.12 -0.73 13.50
N GLY A 70 -3.92 0.44 14.10
CA GLY A 70 -3.48 0.53 15.49
C GLY A 70 -3.49 1.95 16.03
N GLU A 71 -3.60 2.09 17.37
CA GLU A 71 -3.47 3.37 18.08
C GLU A 71 -4.36 4.53 17.56
N GLY A 72 -5.52 4.21 16.96
CA GLY A 72 -6.41 5.21 16.37
C GLY A 72 -5.96 5.72 14.99
N THR A 73 -5.07 4.99 14.31
CA THR A 73 -4.57 5.30 12.98
C THR A 73 -4.62 4.06 12.08
N VAL A 74 -5.00 4.25 10.81
CA VAL A 74 -4.91 3.24 9.75
C VAL A 74 -3.79 3.65 8.79
N VAL A 75 -2.88 2.73 8.52
CA VAL A 75 -1.91 2.86 7.42
C VAL A 75 -2.42 2.02 6.26
N ALA A 76 -2.59 2.65 5.10
CA ALA A 76 -3.09 1.99 3.90
C ALA A 76 -2.25 2.36 2.68
N ALA A 77 -2.06 1.42 1.77
CA ALA A 77 -1.57 1.65 0.43
C ALA A 77 -2.78 1.99 -0.45
N VAL A 78 -2.87 3.25 -0.88
CA VAL A 78 -3.97 3.79 -1.68
C VAL A 78 -3.51 3.88 -3.12
N PRO A 79 -4.28 3.43 -4.13
CA PRO A 79 -3.86 3.48 -5.52
C PRO A 79 -3.47 4.91 -5.92
N ALA A 80 -2.36 5.07 -6.65
CA ALA A 80 -1.89 6.39 -7.07
C ALA A 80 -2.95 7.14 -7.91
N ASP A 81 -3.72 6.43 -8.73
CA ASP A 81 -4.88 6.95 -9.47
C ASP A 81 -5.90 7.66 -8.58
N ALA A 82 -6.11 7.20 -7.34
CA ALA A 82 -7.05 7.81 -6.42
C ALA A 82 -6.62 9.21 -5.94
N TYR A 83 -5.33 9.55 -6.07
CA TYR A 83 -4.80 10.89 -5.79
C TYR A 83 -4.88 11.84 -7.00
N GLY A 84 -5.40 11.39 -8.15
CA GLY A 84 -5.49 12.21 -9.36
C GLY A 84 -4.12 12.59 -9.94
N VAL A 85 -3.06 11.89 -9.53
CA VAL A 85 -1.76 11.95 -10.20
C VAL A 85 -1.83 11.02 -11.41
N GLU A 86 -2.67 11.38 -12.38
CA GLU A 86 -2.45 10.94 -13.76
C GLU A 86 -1.02 11.38 -14.08
N GLY A 87 -0.12 10.42 -14.28
CA GLY A 87 1.25 10.72 -14.67
C GLY A 87 1.20 11.61 -15.91
N GLU A 88 1.58 12.89 -15.76
CA GLU A 88 1.95 13.71 -16.91
C GLU A 88 3.14 13.01 -17.57
N ALA A 89 2.84 12.36 -18.70
CA ALA A 89 3.81 11.71 -19.58
C ALA A 89 4.72 12.71 -20.28
#